data_AF-A0A368FQ22-F1
#
_entry.id   AF-A0A368FQ22-F1
#
_cell.length_a   1.000
_cell.length_b   1.000
_cell.length_c   1.000
_cell.angle_alpha   90.00
_cell.angle_beta   90.00
_cell.angle_gamma   90.00
#
_symmetry.space_group_name_H-M   'P 1'
#
loop_
_entity.id
_entity.type
_entity.pdbx_description
1 polymer ?
#
loop_
_entity_poly.entity_id
_entity_poly.type
_entity_poly.pdbx_seq_one_letter_code
_entity_poly.pdbx_strand_id
1 'polypeptide(L)' 'MRPTERSYASNSAFIGDTTQKSDYTTKKVDICPAENVLTRRDKSYEFSATRNGHNFYHHRITHGNRSHSTLVPVA' A
#
# COMPACT_ATOMS: atom_id res chain seq x y z
N MET A 1 -25.33 21.61 -52.82
CA MET A 1 -25.37 20.15 -52.58
C MET A 1 -24.89 19.91 -51.15
N ARG A 2 -25.69 19.32 -50.26
CA ARG A 2 -25.28 19.03 -48.87
C ARG A 2 -24.44 17.74 -48.86
N PRO A 3 -23.28 17.68 -48.19
CA PRO A 3 -22.47 16.45 -48.15
C PRO A 3 -23.23 15.31 -47.49
N THR A 4 -23.08 14.10 -48.02
CA THR A 4 -23.66 12.89 -47.46
C THR A 4 -22.97 12.58 -46.13
N GLU A 5 -23.70 12.69 -45.03
CA GLU A 5 -23.19 12.31 -43.70
C GLU A 5 -22.97 10.78 -43.66
N ARG A 6 -21.76 10.37 -43.28
CA ARG A 6 -21.39 8.96 -43.12
C ARG A 6 -21.25 8.68 -41.62
N SER A 7 -22.18 7.90 -41.07
CA SER A 7 -22.11 7.46 -39.67
C SER A 7 -21.28 6.18 -39.57
N TYR A 8 -20.17 6.21 -38.84
CA TYR A 8 -19.38 5.02 -38.51
C TYR A 8 -19.81 4.50 -37.14
N ALA A 9 -20.43 3.32 -37.10
CA ALA A 9 -20.75 2.64 -35.85
C ALA A 9 -19.54 1.79 -35.42
N SER A 10 -18.90 2.15 -34.32
CA SER A 10 -17.82 1.33 -33.75
C SER A 10 -18.40 0.11 -33.01
N ASN A 11 -17.86 -1.08 -33.29
CA ASN A 11 -18.22 -2.31 -32.56
C ASN A 11 -17.44 -2.48 -31.25
N SER A 12 -16.52 -1.56 -30.93
CA SER A 12 -15.71 -1.61 -29.71
C SER A 12 -16.51 -1.14 -28.50
N ALA A 13 -16.50 -1.93 -27.42
CA ALA A 13 -17.06 -1.50 -26.15
C ALA A 13 -16.25 -0.32 -25.57
N PHE A 14 -16.95 0.73 -25.16
CA PHE A 14 -16.32 1.83 -24.43
C PHE A 14 -15.93 1.36 -23.02
N ILE A 15 -14.64 1.44 -22.69
CA ILE A 15 -14.10 0.94 -21.41
C ILE A 15 -14.56 1.82 -20.23
N GLY A 16 -14.74 3.13 -20.45
CA GLY A 16 -15.30 4.04 -19.45
C GLY A 16 -14.46 4.26 -18.20
N ASP A 17 -13.15 3.96 -18.26
CA ASP A 17 -12.24 4.22 -17.15
C ASP A 17 -11.71 5.66 -17.20
N THR A 18 -11.73 6.32 -16.04
CA THR A 18 -11.16 7.64 -15.84
C THR A 18 -9.84 7.52 -15.09
N THR A 19 -8.94 8.49 -15.27
CA THR A 19 -7.70 8.59 -14.50
C THR A 19 -7.99 8.60 -13.00
N GLN A 20 -9.07 9.27 -12.57
CA GLN A 20 -9.50 9.26 -11.18
C GLN A 20 -9.81 7.85 -10.66
N LYS A 21 -10.49 7.01 -11.45
CA LYS A 21 -10.86 5.64 -11.08
C LYS A 21 -9.64 4.71 -11.07
N SER A 22 -8.70 4.89 -11.99
CA SER A 22 -7.47 4.07 -12.05
C SER A 22 -6.47 4.45 -10.96
N ASP A 23 -6.32 5.75 -10.68
CA ASP A 23 -5.22 6.25 -9.86
C ASP A 23 -5.55 6.22 -8.37
N TYR A 24 -6.84 6.34 -8.02
CA TYR A 24 -7.31 6.38 -6.64
C TYR A 24 -8.11 5.14 -6.28
N THR A 25 -7.40 4.13 -5.79
CA THR A 25 -7.99 2.95 -5.15
C THR A 25 -7.99 3.09 -3.63
N THR A 26 -8.84 2.33 -2.95
CA THR A 26 -8.88 2.29 -1.49
C THR A 26 -7.54 1.82 -0.95
N LYS A 27 -6.86 2.70 -0.20
CA LYS A 27 -5.60 2.38 0.49
C LYS A 27 -5.88 1.94 1.92
N LYS A 28 -5.10 0.99 2.42
CA LYS A 28 -5.06 0.64 3.84
C LYS A 28 -3.92 1.41 4.51
N VAL A 29 -4.17 1.92 5.71
CA VAL A 29 -3.14 2.55 6.54
C VAL A 29 -2.58 1.47 7.45
N ASP A 30 -1.37 1.00 7.14
CA ASP A 30 -0.63 0.16 8.06
C ASP A 30 -0.07 1.03 9.20
N ILE A 31 -0.32 0.63 10.43
CA ILE A 31 0.18 1.34 11.61
C ILE A 31 1.71 1.24 11.64
N CYS A 32 2.38 2.37 11.91
CA CYS A 32 3.82 2.42 12.07
C CYS A 32 4.26 1.47 13.20
N PRO A 33 5.26 0.59 12.98
CA PRO A 33 5.76 -0.31 14.03
C PRO A 33 6.15 0.39 15.34
N ALA A 34 6.69 1.62 15.25
CA ALA A 34 7.03 2.41 16.43
C ALA A 34 5.80 2.77 17.28
N GLU A 35 4.65 3.02 16.65
CA GLU A 35 3.41 3.30 17.37
C GLU A 35 2.96 2.08 18.20
N ASN A 36 3.10 0.87 17.66
CA ASN A 36 2.80 -0.36 18.40
C ASN A 36 3.68 -0.51 19.64
N VAL A 37 4.97 -0.23 19.50
CA VAL A 37 5.95 -0.27 20.61
C VAL A 37 5.66 0.81 21.67
N LEU A 38 5.42 2.05 21.23
CA LEU A 38 5.24 3.20 22.13
C LEU A 38 3.89 3.19 22.84
N THR A 39 2.81 2.86 22.13
CA THR A 39 1.45 2.86 22.70
C THR A 39 1.16 1.61 23.53
N ARG A 40 1.99 0.56 23.42
CA ARG A 40 1.80 -0.75 24.07
C ARG A 40 0.42 -1.38 23.81
N ARG A 41 -0.28 -0.93 22.76
CA ARG A 41 -1.59 -1.47 22.36
C ARG A 41 -1.45 -2.92 21.89
N ASP A 42 -0.39 -3.18 21.14
CA ASP A 42 -0.04 -4.50 20.68
C ASP A 42 1.11 -5.08 21.53
N LYS A 43 0.85 -6.21 22.20
CA LYS A 43 1.81 -6.91 23.07
C LYS A 43 2.70 -7.89 22.30
N SER A 44 2.63 -7.85 20.97
CA SER A 44 3.49 -8.63 20.09
C SER A 44 4.95 -8.17 20.11
N TYR A 45 5.25 -6.94 20.54
CA TYR A 45 6.62 -6.44 20.64
C TYR A 45 7.20 -6.64 22.04
N GLU A 46 8.33 -7.33 22.12
CA GLU A 46 9.07 -7.57 23.34
C GLU A 46 10.39 -6.82 23.34
N PHE A 47 10.75 -6.25 24.48
CA PHE A 47 12.05 -5.63 24.65
C PHE A 47 13.17 -6.66 24.51
N SER A 48 14.21 -6.30 23.77
CA SER A 48 15.37 -7.14 23.50
C SER A 48 16.60 -6.65 24.24
N ALA A 49 17.05 -5.44 23.91
CA ALA A 49 18.32 -4.92 24.41
C ALA A 49 18.37 -3.40 24.35
N THR A 50 19.30 -2.81 25.10
CA THR A 50 19.69 -1.41 24.97
C THR A 50 21.13 -1.33 24.47
N ARG A 51 21.37 -0.61 23.38
CA ARG A 51 22.72 -0.38 22.84
C ARG A 51 22.84 1.06 22.34
N ASN A 52 23.91 1.74 22.72
CA ASN A 52 24.19 3.14 22.35
C ASN A 52 23.02 4.10 22.67
N GLY A 53 22.30 3.87 23.76
CA GLY A 53 21.13 4.70 24.14
C GLY A 53 19.84 4.38 23.38
N HIS A 54 19.82 3.37 22.51
CA HIS A 54 18.62 2.92 21.79
C HIS A 54 18.06 1.63 22.38
N ASN A 55 16.74 1.56 22.53
CA ASN A 55 16.02 0.35 22.93
C ASN A 55 15.57 -0.43 21.70
N PHE A 56 15.92 -1.71 21.65
CA PHE A 56 15.57 -2.64 20.58
C PHE A 56 14.43 -3.54 21.02
N TYR A 57 13.51 -3.82 20.12
CA TYR A 57 12.35 -4.67 20.37
C TYR A 57 12.24 -5.74 19.27
N HIS A 58 11.83 -6.95 19.63
CA HIS A 58 11.52 -8.03 18.70
C HIS A 58 10.01 -8.24 18.62
N HIS A 59 9.51 -8.45 17.40
CA HIS A 59 8.13 -8.85 17.19
C HIS A 59 7.99 -10.37 17.33
N ARG A 60 7.20 -10.84 18.30
CA ARG A 60 7.00 -12.26 18.63
C ARG A 60 6.35 -13.05 17.51
N ILE A 61 5.57 -12.41 16.62
CA ILE A 61 5.00 -13.08 15.46
C ILE A 61 6.05 -13.05 14.35
N THR A 62 6.94 -14.03 14.39
CA THR A 62 7.76 -14.43 13.27
C THR A 62 6.88 -15.19 12.28
N HIS A 63 6.74 -14.62 11.08
CA HIS A 63 6.17 -15.21 9.86
C HIS A 63 4.64 -15.41 9.80
N GLY A 64 3.91 -14.30 9.75
CA GLY A 64 2.85 -14.19 8.74
C GLY A 64 3.49 -13.67 7.46
N ASN A 65 3.50 -14.48 6.39
CA ASN A 65 4.12 -14.20 5.10
C ASN A 65 3.71 -12.81 4.56
N ARG A 66 4.49 -11.76 4.82
CA ARG A 66 4.27 -10.42 4.26
C ARG A 66 4.83 -10.41 2.83
N SER A 67 4.05 -10.92 1.88
CA SER A 67 4.31 -10.78 0.44
C SER A 67 4.09 -9.33 -0.03
N HIS A 68 4.85 -8.37 0.50
CA HIS A 68 5.20 -7.08 -0.11
C HIS A 68 5.89 -6.21 0.95
N SER A 69 7.21 -6.29 1.05
CA SER A 69 7.97 -5.20 1.64
C SER A 69 8.41 -4.29 0.49
N THR A 70 7.94 -3.05 0.46
CA THR A 70 8.38 -2.01 -0.49
C THR A 70 9.62 -1.27 0.02
N LEU A 71 10.44 -1.89 0.86
CA LEU A 71 11.71 -1.29 1.27
C LEU A 71 12.65 -1.28 0.07
N VAL A 72 12.83 -0.11 -0.52
CA VAL A 72 13.82 0.13 -1.57
C VAL A 72 15.20 0.06 -0.90
N PRO A 73 16.15 -0.75 -1.41
CA PRO A 73 17.50 -0.78 -0.86
C PRO A 73 18.15 0.61 -1.03
N VAL A 74 18.73 1.12 0.05
CA VAL A 74 19.62 2.28 0.01
C VAL A 74 20.97 1.76 -0.51
N ALA A 75 21.43 2.36 -1.62
CA ALA A 75 22.70 2.07 -2.27
C ALA A 75 23.91 2.54 -1.43
#